data_AF-A0A3E1NDE8-F1
#
_entry.id   AF-A0A3E1NDE8-F1
#
_cell.length_a   1.000
_cell.length_b   1.000
_cell.length_c   1.000
_cell.angle_alpha   90.00
_cell.angle_beta   90.00
_cell.angle_gamma   90.00
#
_symmetry.space_group_name_H-M   'P 1'
#
loop_
_entity.id
_entity.type
_entity.pdbx_description
1 polymer ?
#
loop_
_entity_poly.entity_id
_entity_poly.type
_entity_poly.pdbx_seq_one_letter_code
_entity_poly.pdbx_strand_id
1 'polypeptide(L)'
;MKKIMLLAGFALILAAFRVGPDADSIVSALKQGNAEMLSQYFDNILDIKLPEKDEIKNVGKNQAGITLRNFFEENHVKSFEPTSQREMSGTMYIAGKLQCAYKAYNVTMMMKAKGDKMSIITIRINS
;
A
#
# COMPACT_ATOMS: atom_id res chain seq x y z
N MET A 1 51.64 15.37 -8.68
CA MET A 1 50.74 16.07 -7.74
C MET A 1 49.33 15.81 -8.26
N LYS A 2 48.70 14.69 -7.88
CA LYS A 2 47.82 14.55 -6.69
C LYS A 2 46.84 15.73 -6.60
N LYS A 3 45.54 15.43 -6.64
CA LYS A 3 44.38 16.29 -6.34
C LYS A 3 43.54 16.79 -7.53
N ILE A 4 43.08 15.92 -8.42
CA ILE A 4 41.70 16.03 -8.95
C ILE A 4 41.10 14.62 -9.07
N MET A 5 41.18 13.88 -7.96
CA MET A 5 40.32 12.72 -7.67
C MET A 5 39.45 13.19 -6.51
N LEU A 6 38.20 13.61 -6.75
CA LEU A 6 37.11 13.76 -5.77
C LEU A 6 35.91 14.47 -6.40
N LEU A 7 35.29 13.86 -7.40
CA LEU A 7 33.87 14.09 -7.73
C LEU A 7 33.22 12.76 -8.14
N ALA A 8 33.51 11.73 -7.34
CA ALA A 8 32.77 10.48 -7.32
C ALA A 8 32.09 10.42 -5.95
N GLY A 9 30.82 10.79 -5.89
CA GLY A 9 30.12 10.85 -4.62
C GLY A 9 28.66 11.24 -4.78
N PHE A 10 27.82 10.22 -4.89
CA PHE A 10 26.39 10.26 -4.60
C PHE A 10 25.45 10.73 -5.72
N ALA A 11 25.55 10.09 -6.88
CA ALA A 11 24.33 9.83 -7.66
C ALA A 11 23.58 8.69 -6.93
N LEU A 12 22.74 9.07 -5.97
CA LEU A 12 21.77 8.16 -5.36
C LEU A 12 20.98 7.53 -6.50
N ILE A 13 21.15 6.23 -6.71
CA ILE A 13 20.36 5.46 -7.66
C ILE A 13 18.93 5.47 -7.10
N LEU A 14 18.14 6.46 -7.52
CA LEU A 14 16.68 6.32 -7.52
C LEU A 14 16.39 5.23 -8.55
N ALA A 15 16.44 3.98 -8.09
CA ALA A 15 15.81 2.90 -8.80
C ALA A 15 14.33 3.29 -8.86
N ALA A 16 13.92 3.86 -9.99
CA ALA A 16 12.52 4.03 -10.31
C ALA A 16 11.95 2.61 -10.35
N PHE A 17 11.37 2.18 -9.23
CA PHE A 17 10.64 0.93 -9.13
C PHE A 17 9.59 0.98 -10.24
N ARG A 18 9.78 0.16 -11.28
CA ARG A 18 8.76 0.01 -12.31
C ARG A 18 7.68 -0.88 -11.73
N VAL A 19 6.67 -0.22 -11.19
CA VAL A 19 5.48 -0.85 -10.65
C VAL A 19 4.57 -1.18 -11.85
N GLY A 20 3.90 -2.34 -11.84
CA GLY A 20 2.83 -2.59 -12.82
C GLY A 20 1.71 -1.55 -12.67
N PRO A 21 0.96 -1.21 -13.73
CA PRO A 21 0.00 -0.10 -13.71
C PRO A 21 -1.02 -0.18 -12.56
N ASP A 22 -1.39 -1.39 -12.14
CA ASP A 22 -2.31 -1.60 -11.01
C ASP A 22 -1.69 -1.23 -9.65
N ALA A 23 -0.44 -1.62 -9.40
CA ALA A 23 0.19 -1.36 -8.10
C ALA A 23 0.52 0.15 -7.93
N ASP A 24 0.82 0.86 -9.01
CA ASP A 24 0.95 2.33 -8.98
C ASP A 24 -0.39 3.00 -8.64
N SER A 25 -1.47 2.48 -9.22
CA SER A 25 -2.83 2.97 -8.97
C SER A 25 -3.30 2.71 -7.54
N ILE A 26 -2.95 1.54 -6.98
CA ILE A 26 -3.18 1.21 -5.57
C ILE A 26 -2.42 2.17 -4.65
N VAL A 27 -1.14 2.41 -4.91
CA VAL A 27 -0.32 3.37 -4.15
C VAL A 27 -0.89 4.78 -4.28
N SER A 28 -1.36 5.16 -5.47
CA SER A 28 -2.03 6.44 -5.71
C SER A 28 -3.32 6.58 -4.90
N ALA A 29 -4.13 5.52 -4.79
CA ALA A 29 -5.34 5.51 -3.97
C ALA A 29 -5.05 5.75 -2.49
N LEU A 30 -4.01 5.10 -1.98
CA LEU A 30 -3.55 5.32 -0.61
C LEU A 30 -3.01 6.73 -0.39
N LYS A 31 -2.23 7.26 -1.35
CA LYS A 31 -1.70 8.63 -1.30
C LYS A 31 -2.79 9.69 -1.30
N GLN A 32 -3.93 9.42 -1.93
CA GLN A 32 -5.06 10.32 -1.97
C GLN A 32 -6.05 10.12 -0.81
N GLY A 33 -5.83 9.11 0.05
CA GLY A 33 -6.83 8.71 1.04
C GLY A 33 -8.17 8.32 0.41
N ASN A 34 -8.15 7.80 -0.82
CA ASN A 34 -9.35 7.48 -1.59
C ASN A 34 -9.67 5.97 -1.47
N ALA A 35 -10.48 5.62 -0.47
CA ALA A 35 -10.90 4.24 -0.24
C ALA A 35 -11.78 3.67 -1.36
N GLU A 36 -12.54 4.51 -2.06
CA GLU A 36 -13.39 4.08 -3.18
C GLU A 36 -12.53 3.63 -4.36
N MET A 37 -11.50 4.41 -4.71
CA MET A 37 -10.53 4.03 -5.74
C MET A 37 -9.73 2.79 -5.33
N LEU A 38 -9.34 2.69 -4.05
CA LEU A 38 -8.66 1.51 -3.53
C LEU A 38 -9.54 0.24 -3.64
N SER A 39 -10.84 0.36 -3.37
CA SER A 39 -11.78 -0.76 -3.38
C SER A 39 -11.96 -1.40 -4.76
N GLN A 40 -11.63 -0.68 -5.84
CA GLN A 40 -11.65 -1.23 -7.21
C GLN A 40 -10.70 -2.42 -7.36
N TYR A 41 -9.62 -2.43 -6.58
CA TYR A 41 -8.59 -3.47 -6.57
C TYR A 41 -8.87 -4.58 -5.55
N PHE A 42 -9.96 -4.54 -4.79
CA PHE A 42 -10.28 -5.60 -3.84
C PHE A 42 -10.70 -6.87 -4.57
N ASP A 43 -10.21 -7.99 -4.05
CA ASP A 43 -10.78 -9.30 -4.31
C ASP A 43 -12.24 -9.36 -3.84
N ASN A 44 -12.99 -10.37 -4.29
CA ASN A 44 -14.35 -10.61 -3.83
C ASN A 44 -14.38 -10.87 -2.31
N ILE A 45 -13.32 -11.48 -1.80
CA ILE A 45 -13.13 -11.83 -0.39
C ILE A 45 -11.69 -11.48 0.02
N LEU A 46 -11.52 -10.73 1.11
CA LEU A 46 -10.21 -10.35 1.64
C LEU A 46 -10.19 -10.33 3.18
N ASP A 47 -9.00 -10.46 3.74
CA ASP A 47 -8.76 -10.36 5.17
C ASP A 47 -8.40 -8.91 5.55
N ILE A 48 -8.95 -8.42 6.68
CA ILE A 48 -8.76 -7.05 7.16
C ILE A 48 -8.33 -7.07 8.62
N LYS A 49 -7.23 -6.37 8.92
CA LYS A 49 -6.82 -6.01 10.28
C LYS A 49 -6.81 -4.49 10.39
N LEU A 50 -7.58 -3.96 11.33
CA LEU A 50 -7.52 -2.55 11.72
C LEU A 50 -6.74 -2.38 13.03
N PRO A 51 -6.25 -1.17 13.34
CA PRO A 51 -5.50 -0.91 14.57
C PRO A 51 -6.33 -1.29 15.79
N GLU A 52 -5.70 -1.97 16.75
CA GLU A 52 -6.30 -2.35 18.04
C GLU A 52 -7.56 -3.24 17.95
N LYS A 53 -7.90 -3.75 16.76
CA LYS A 53 -9.02 -4.69 16.53
C LYS A 53 -8.47 -6.04 16.10
N ASP A 54 -9.18 -7.12 16.35
CA ASP A 54 -8.81 -8.43 15.81
C ASP A 54 -8.89 -8.49 14.28
N GLU A 55 -8.14 -9.44 13.70
CA GLU A 55 -8.20 -9.67 12.26
C GLU A 55 -9.55 -10.31 11.90
N ILE A 56 -10.24 -9.70 10.94
CA ILE A 56 -11.48 -10.22 10.38
C ILE A 56 -11.13 -10.92 9.08
N LYS A 57 -11.40 -12.23 9.03
CA LYS A 57 -11.14 -13.05 7.84
C LYS A 57 -12.34 -13.09 6.92
N ASN A 58 -12.07 -13.30 5.63
CA ASN A 58 -13.07 -13.52 4.60
C ASN A 58 -14.15 -12.43 4.48
N VAL A 59 -13.76 -11.16 4.56
CA VAL A 59 -14.67 -10.03 4.41
C VAL A 59 -15.03 -9.85 2.94
N GLY A 60 -16.33 -9.71 2.63
CA GLY A 60 -16.78 -9.44 1.25
C GLY A 60 -16.37 -8.04 0.77
N LYS A 61 -16.05 -7.90 -0.53
CA LYS A 61 -15.57 -6.66 -1.17
C LYS A 61 -16.30 -5.38 -0.73
N ASN A 62 -17.64 -5.39 -0.74
CA ASN A 62 -18.43 -4.21 -0.39
C ASN A 62 -18.25 -3.82 1.09
N GLN A 63 -18.28 -4.82 1.98
CA GLN A 63 -18.08 -4.60 3.41
C GLN A 63 -16.66 -4.11 3.70
N ALA A 64 -15.66 -4.69 3.03
CA ALA A 64 -14.28 -4.24 3.08
C ALA A 64 -14.13 -2.78 2.65
N GLY A 65 -14.78 -2.39 1.54
CA GLY A 65 -14.81 -1.01 1.05
C GLY A 65 -15.38 -0.04 2.07
N ILE A 66 -16.52 -0.38 2.68
CA ILE A 66 -17.14 0.43 3.75
C ILE A 66 -16.22 0.53 4.96
N THR A 67 -15.62 -0.58 5.40
CA THR A 67 -14.71 -0.61 6.54
C THR A 67 -13.49 0.29 6.33
N LEU A 68 -12.85 0.23 5.15
CA LEU A 68 -11.68 1.06 4.84
C LEU A 68 -12.06 2.53 4.62
N ARG A 69 -13.22 2.82 4.00
CA ARG A 69 -13.72 4.18 3.84
C ARG A 69 -13.95 4.85 5.19
N ASN A 70 -14.65 4.20 6.10
CA ASN A 70 -14.86 4.72 7.46
C ASN A 70 -13.51 4.95 8.17
N PHE A 71 -12.57 4.00 8.08
CA PHE A 71 -11.24 4.18 8.65
C PHE A 71 -10.50 5.39 8.07
N PHE A 72 -10.57 5.61 6.75
CA PHE A 72 -9.88 6.73 6.07
C PHE A 72 -10.49 8.07 6.46
N GLU A 73 -11.82 8.15 6.54
CA GLU A 73 -12.57 9.33 6.96
C GLU A 73 -12.30 9.68 8.44
N GLU A 74 -12.43 8.70 9.35
CA GLU A 74 -12.23 8.87 10.80
C GLU A 74 -10.81 9.32 11.15
N ASN A 75 -9.81 8.83 10.41
CA ASN A 75 -8.40 9.15 10.68
C ASN A 75 -7.90 10.33 9.84
N HIS A 76 -8.67 10.80 8.86
CA HIS A 76 -8.25 11.80 7.89
C HIS A 76 -6.91 11.42 7.23
N VAL A 77 -6.92 10.31 6.48
CA VAL A 77 -5.75 9.86 5.72
C VAL A 77 -5.31 10.94 4.73
N LYS A 78 -4.01 11.26 4.73
CA LYS A 78 -3.42 12.35 3.94
C LYS A 78 -2.47 11.86 2.85
N SER A 79 -1.70 10.81 3.15
CA SER A 79 -0.73 10.28 2.21
C SER A 79 -0.29 8.87 2.58
N PHE A 80 0.46 8.25 1.68
CA PHE A 80 1.09 6.96 1.88
C PHE A 80 2.51 6.96 1.35
N GLU A 81 3.43 6.49 2.17
CA GLU A 81 4.85 6.35 1.85
C GLU A 81 5.20 4.85 1.78
N PRO A 82 5.31 4.27 0.57
CA PRO A 82 5.73 2.88 0.42
C PRO A 82 7.18 2.72 0.89
N THR A 83 7.41 1.72 1.75
CA THR A 83 8.74 1.41 2.31
C THR A 83 9.30 0.09 1.79
N SER A 84 8.45 -0.82 1.32
CA SER A 84 8.87 -2.07 0.69
C SER A 84 7.83 -2.52 -0.32
N GLN A 85 8.33 -3.04 -1.46
CA GLN A 85 7.53 -3.71 -2.45
C GLN A 85 8.30 -4.93 -2.94
N ARG A 86 7.68 -6.11 -2.87
CA ARG A 86 8.28 -7.36 -3.35
C ARG A 86 7.23 -8.22 -4.02
N GLU A 87 7.65 -8.92 -5.06
CA GLU A 87 6.84 -9.94 -5.72
C GLU A 87 7.49 -11.31 -5.52
N MET A 88 6.68 -12.30 -5.17
CA MET A 88 7.12 -13.67 -4.98
C MET A 88 6.02 -14.62 -5.44
N SER A 89 6.32 -15.47 -6.42
CA SER A 89 5.42 -16.52 -6.92
C SER A 89 4.01 -16.00 -7.29
N GLY A 90 3.94 -14.89 -8.02
CA GLY A 90 2.68 -14.26 -8.47
C GLY A 90 1.87 -13.57 -7.35
N THR A 91 2.50 -13.40 -6.18
CA THR A 91 1.96 -12.64 -5.05
C THR A 91 2.81 -11.40 -4.82
N MET A 92 2.18 -10.24 -4.82
CA MET A 92 2.84 -8.97 -4.52
C MET A 92 2.54 -8.54 -3.08
N TYR A 93 3.58 -8.05 -2.41
CA TYR A 93 3.54 -7.53 -1.07
C TYR A 93 3.96 -6.06 -1.11
N ILE A 94 3.11 -5.18 -0.58
CA ILE A 94 3.42 -3.77 -0.37
C ILE A 94 3.36 -3.48 1.12
N ALA A 95 4.36 -2.77 1.62
CA ALA A 95 4.38 -2.22 2.97
C ALA A 95 4.71 -0.73 2.91
N GLY A 96 4.19 0.04 3.87
CA GLY A 96 4.48 1.45 3.95
C GLY A 96 3.84 2.13 5.15
N LYS A 97 4.04 3.44 5.24
CA LYS A 97 3.45 4.30 6.27
C LYS A 97 2.26 5.07 5.71
N LEU A 98 1.11 4.90 6.32
CA LEU A 98 -0.09 5.68 6.05
C LEU A 98 -0.13 6.88 6.99
N GLN A 99 0.03 8.07 6.42
CA GLN A 99 0.04 9.31 7.18
C GLN A 99 -1.41 9.80 7.35
N CYS A 100 -1.81 10.03 8.59
CA CYS A 100 -3.12 10.55 8.95
C CYS A 100 -2.99 11.92 9.62
N ALA A 101 -4.09 12.55 10.03
CA ALA A 101 -4.02 13.90 10.59
C ALA A 101 -3.18 14.02 11.87
N TYR A 102 -3.25 13.02 12.76
CA TYR A 102 -2.68 13.09 14.11
C TYR A 102 -1.70 11.94 14.42
N LYS A 103 -1.60 10.93 13.55
CA LYS A 103 -0.74 9.76 13.73
C LYS A 103 -0.41 9.13 12.37
N ALA A 104 0.58 8.23 12.37
CA ALA A 104 0.88 7.40 11.22
C ALA A 104 0.58 5.93 11.56
N TYR A 105 0.24 5.14 10.55
CA TYR A 105 0.02 3.71 10.68
C TYR A 105 0.95 2.92 9.78
N ASN A 106 1.35 1.74 10.22
CA ASN A 106 2.03 0.76 9.37
C ASN A 106 0.99 -0.03 8.59
N VAL A 107 1.07 0.03 7.27
CA VAL A 107 0.18 -0.73 6.38
C VAL A 107 0.97 -1.82 5.68
N THR A 108 0.42 -3.04 5.66
CA THR A 108 0.87 -4.12 4.80
C THR A 108 -0.29 -4.64 3.97
N MET A 109 -0.01 -4.93 2.71
CA MET A 109 -0.98 -5.46 1.76
C MET A 109 -0.40 -6.65 1.03
N MET A 110 -1.24 -7.65 0.80
CA MET A 110 -0.95 -8.77 -0.07
C MET A 110 -1.92 -8.74 -1.25
N MET A 111 -1.38 -8.88 -2.46
CA MET A 111 -2.13 -8.91 -3.70
C MET A 111 -1.75 -10.13 -4.51
N LYS A 112 -2.72 -10.70 -5.21
CA LYS A 112 -2.50 -11.84 -6.10
C LYS A 112 -2.88 -11.46 -7.52
N ALA A 113 -2.11 -11.93 -8.49
CA ALA A 113 -2.48 -11.81 -9.89
C ALA A 113 -3.74 -12.66 -10.19
N LYS A 114 -4.72 -12.07 -10.86
CA LYS A 114 -5.92 -12.71 -11.39
C LYS A 114 -6.07 -12.30 -12.86
N GLY A 115 -5.46 -13.09 -13.75
CA GLY A 115 -5.30 -12.71 -15.16
C GLY A 115 -4.40 -11.47 -15.25
N ASP A 116 -4.89 -10.44 -15.92
CA ASP A 116 -4.14 -9.19 -16.14
C ASP A 116 -4.27 -8.17 -14.99
N LYS A 117 -5.01 -8.52 -13.92
CA LYS A 117 -5.27 -7.61 -12.79
C LYS A 117 -4.64 -8.09 -11.49
N MET A 118 -4.20 -7.14 -10.67
CA MET A 118 -3.82 -7.41 -9.28
C MET A 118 -5.02 -7.23 -8.36
N SER A 119 -5.31 -8.22 -7.53
CA SER A 119 -6.39 -8.16 -6.53
C SER A 119 -5.83 -8.20 -5.12
N ILE A 120 -6.22 -7.23 -4.29
CA ILE A 120 -5.89 -7.15 -2.87
C ILE A 120 -6.68 -8.22 -2.11
N ILE A 121 -5.96 -9.13 -1.46
CA ILE A 121 -6.51 -10.25 -0.68
C ILE A 121 -6.28 -10.09 0.83
N THR A 122 -5.41 -9.17 1.23
CA THR A 122 -5.21 -8.84 2.65
C THR A 122 -4.81 -7.38 2.79
N ILE A 123 -5.40 -6.68 3.75
CA ILE A 123 -4.97 -5.36 4.22
C ILE A 123 -4.82 -5.42 5.74
N ARG A 124 -3.64 -5.03 6.24
CA ARG A 124 -3.39 -4.89 7.67
C ARG A 124 -2.91 -3.49 7.96
N ILE A 125 -3.56 -2.83 8.90
CA ILE A 125 -3.21 -1.51 9.40
C ILE A 125 -2.94 -1.65 10.89
N ASN A 126 -1.72 -1.29 11.31
CA ASN A 126 -1.27 -1.39 12.68
C ASN A 126 -0.80 -0.01 13.18
N SER A 127 -0.97 0.25 14.48
CA SER A 127 -0.44 1.45 15.15
C SER A 127 1.08 1.53 15.10
#